data_AF-A0A2T3NPW4-F1
#
_entry.id   AF-A0A2T3NPW4-F1
#
_cell.length_a   1.000
_cell.length_b   1.000
_cell.length_c   1.000
_cell.angle_alpha   90.00
_cell.angle_beta   90.00
_cell.angle_gamma   90.00
#
_symmetry.space_group_name_H-M   'P 1'
#
loop_
_entity.id
_entity.type
_entity.pdbx_description
1 polymer ?
#
loop_
_entity_poly.entity_id
_entity_poly.type
_entity_poly.pdbx_seq_one_letter_code
_entity_poly.pdbx_strand_id
1 'polypeptide(L)'
;MRDSYGMFKKNQRIEILGKKGFIKHICHEETLIKFEEAKISNVFETSYIQQMFCNGSLKILNTETLIPTKEMLTEREYAELERKRSYVDHVLAHSSGEPTSQDAYDDMLAVIPSQIGDLSPPSKSTLARWVKGYKTAGSHIMAFAPRKTGPNRKSRVPLSRLDDIYDALHLDYLKRNNKFLSTIYKELESGWKHNNISNFPCRSTFYKEVYAYLEEGEVIAATKGQSAANKHDRLAIDQYLVTSILERVEIDSAYINIGLYDDDGNYLGPAILT
;
A
#
# COMPACT_ATOMS: atom_id res chain seq x y z
N MET A 1 -2.67 20.84 1.53
CA MET A 1 -4.02 21.02 2.14
C MET A 1 -4.36 19.74 2.89
N ARG A 2 -4.95 19.84 4.10
CA ARG A 2 -5.32 18.64 4.87
C ARG A 2 -6.53 17.96 4.21
N ASP A 3 -6.43 16.66 3.92
CA ASP A 3 -7.51 15.87 3.32
C ASP A 3 -8.53 15.34 4.36
N SER A 4 -8.35 15.70 5.62
CA SER A 4 -9.20 15.30 6.73
C SER A 4 -9.15 16.32 7.86
N TYR A 5 -10.29 16.52 8.53
CA TYR A 5 -10.38 17.33 9.74
C TYR A 5 -11.41 16.70 10.69
N GLY A 6 -11.00 16.41 11.92
CA GLY A 6 -11.81 15.64 12.86
C GLY A 6 -12.15 14.24 12.32
N MET A 7 -13.45 13.89 12.35
CA MET A 7 -13.97 12.60 11.87
C MET A 7 -14.28 12.59 10.36
N PHE A 8 -14.17 13.74 9.69
CA PHE A 8 -14.58 13.92 8.30
C PHE A 8 -13.39 13.94 7.35
N LYS A 9 -13.59 13.41 6.15
CA LYS A 9 -12.58 13.31 5.09
C LYS A 9 -13.08 13.86 3.77
N LYS A 10 -12.16 14.38 2.96
CA LYS A 10 -12.44 14.71 1.56
C LYS A 10 -12.97 13.47 0.83
N ASN A 11 -13.92 13.67 -0.08
CA ASN A 11 -14.69 12.69 -0.85
C ASN A 11 -15.54 11.71 -0.01
N GLN A 12 -15.72 11.97 1.28
CA GLN A 12 -16.60 11.15 2.10
C GLN A 12 -18.07 11.38 1.73
N ARG A 13 -18.81 10.29 1.49
CA ARG A 13 -20.26 10.35 1.25
C ARG A 13 -21.01 10.56 2.56
N ILE A 14 -21.99 11.45 2.50
CA ILE A 14 -22.81 11.85 3.64
C ILE A 14 -24.27 12.02 3.20
N GLU A 15 -25.17 11.91 4.16
CA GLU A 15 -26.58 12.22 4.03
C GLU A 15 -26.96 13.25 5.10
N ILE A 16 -27.46 14.40 4.68
CA ILE A 16 -27.94 15.46 5.58
C ILE A 16 -29.43 15.66 5.29
N LEU A 17 -30.28 15.43 6.29
CA LEU A 17 -31.73 15.64 6.18
C LEU A 17 -32.36 14.96 4.95
N GLY A 18 -31.92 13.72 4.65
CA GLY A 18 -32.39 12.94 3.50
C GLY A 18 -31.71 13.27 2.16
N LYS A 19 -30.87 14.32 2.10
CA LYS A 19 -30.12 14.69 0.89
C LYS A 19 -28.74 14.07 0.90
N LYS A 20 -28.41 13.31 -0.15
CA LYS A 20 -27.11 12.67 -0.31
C LYS A 20 -26.11 13.61 -0.97
N GLY A 21 -24.86 13.52 -0.55
CA GLY A 21 -23.77 14.32 -1.09
C GLY A 21 -22.41 13.80 -0.68
N PHE A 22 -21.37 14.55 -1.01
CA PHE A 22 -20.00 14.25 -0.62
C PHE A 22 -19.23 15.50 -0.23
N ILE A 23 -18.26 15.34 0.68
CA ILE A 23 -17.40 16.42 1.14
C ILE A 23 -16.34 16.71 0.07
N LYS A 24 -16.37 17.89 -0.55
CA LYS A 24 -15.40 18.29 -1.58
C LYS A 24 -14.12 18.89 -0.97
N HIS A 25 -14.26 19.58 0.16
CA HIS A 25 -13.16 20.20 0.88
C HIS A 25 -13.51 20.30 2.37
N ILE A 26 -12.49 20.25 3.22
CA ILE A 26 -12.66 20.44 4.66
C ILE A 26 -11.46 21.14 5.28
N CYS A 27 -11.72 22.17 6.08
CA CYS A 27 -10.74 22.84 6.92
C CYS A 27 -11.33 23.11 8.31
N HIS A 28 -10.60 23.83 9.16
CA HIS A 28 -11.05 24.11 10.53
C HIS A 28 -12.33 24.96 10.55
N GLU A 29 -12.46 25.90 9.62
CA GLU A 29 -13.53 26.90 9.60
C GLU A 29 -14.70 26.43 8.73
N GLU A 30 -14.41 25.89 7.54
CA GLU A 30 -15.42 25.60 6.52
C GLU A 30 -15.33 24.17 5.96
N THR A 31 -16.49 23.61 5.65
CA THR A 31 -16.67 22.34 4.96
C THR A 31 -17.51 22.57 3.71
N LEU A 32 -16.96 22.20 2.54
CA LEU A 32 -17.66 22.26 1.26
C LEU A 32 -18.33 20.92 0.99
N ILE A 33 -19.65 20.91 0.83
CA ILE A 33 -20.44 19.71 0.53
C ILE A 33 -21.10 19.89 -0.83
N LYS A 34 -20.91 18.91 -1.72
CA LYS A 34 -21.65 18.83 -2.98
C LYS A 34 -22.76 17.80 -2.84
N PHE A 35 -24.00 18.27 -2.87
CA PHE A 35 -25.18 17.39 -2.94
C PHE A 35 -25.35 16.84 -4.35
N GLU A 36 -25.85 15.61 -4.48
CA GLU A 36 -26.03 14.95 -5.77
C GLU A 36 -27.04 15.68 -6.66
N GLU A 37 -28.08 16.27 -6.07
CA GLU A 37 -29.11 17.04 -6.76
C GLU A 37 -28.68 18.49 -7.07
N ALA A 38 -27.60 18.98 -6.46
CA ALA A 38 -27.16 20.36 -6.58
C ALA A 38 -25.99 20.49 -7.56
N LYS A 39 -26.10 21.43 -8.51
CA LYS A 39 -24.99 21.76 -9.41
C LYS A 39 -23.83 22.45 -8.69
N ILE A 40 -24.11 23.11 -7.57
CA ILE A 40 -23.17 23.95 -6.82
C ILE A 40 -22.84 23.27 -5.48
N SER A 41 -21.63 23.48 -4.98
CA SER A 41 -21.22 23.03 -3.64
C SER A 41 -21.66 24.06 -2.60
N ASN A 42 -22.23 23.59 -1.51
CA ASN A 42 -22.66 24.43 -0.39
C ASN A 42 -21.54 24.52 0.64
N VAL A 43 -21.32 25.73 1.15
CA VAL A 43 -20.36 25.99 2.23
C VAL A 43 -21.09 25.92 3.56
N PHE A 44 -20.53 25.17 4.50
CA PHE A 44 -21.01 25.09 5.87
C PHE A 44 -19.87 25.36 6.83
N GLU A 45 -20.18 25.93 7.99
CA GLU A 45 -19.22 26.02 9.08
C GLU A 45 -18.90 24.59 9.57
N THR A 46 -17.62 24.28 9.76
CA THR A 46 -17.20 22.93 10.16
C THR A 46 -17.75 22.54 11.53
N SER A 47 -17.88 23.49 12.45
CA SER A 47 -18.51 23.29 13.77
C SER A 47 -19.97 22.83 13.65
N TYR A 48 -20.73 23.43 12.73
CA TYR A 48 -22.13 23.11 12.46
C TYR A 48 -22.30 21.69 11.90
N ILE A 49 -21.42 21.28 10.98
CA ILE A 49 -21.40 19.91 10.45
C ILE A 49 -21.10 18.88 11.55
N GLN A 50 -20.20 19.20 12.48
CA GLN A 50 -19.93 18.33 13.63
C GLN A 50 -21.15 18.21 14.55
N GLN A 51 -21.85 19.33 14.81
CA GLN A 51 -23.09 19.32 15.59
C GLN A 51 -24.19 18.49 14.92
N MET A 52 -24.37 18.62 13.60
CA MET A 52 -25.32 17.82 12.82
C MET A 52 -25.02 16.32 12.87
N PHE A 53 -23.75 15.95 12.95
CA PHE A 53 -23.39 14.55 13.14
C PHE A 53 -23.70 14.08 14.56
N CYS A 54 -23.33 14.85 15.58
CA CYS A 54 -23.61 14.52 16.97
C CYS A 54 -25.11 14.41 17.28
N ASN A 55 -25.94 15.23 16.65
CA ASN A 55 -27.40 15.21 16.82
C ASN A 55 -28.13 14.21 15.90
N GLY A 56 -27.39 13.45 15.07
CA GLY A 56 -27.93 12.42 14.19
C GLY A 56 -28.61 12.91 12.91
N SER A 57 -28.60 14.23 12.64
CA SER A 57 -29.15 14.82 11.41
C SER A 57 -28.26 14.62 10.19
N LEU A 58 -26.98 14.29 10.41
CA LEU A 58 -26.00 13.90 9.40
C LEU A 58 -25.60 12.43 9.61
N LYS A 59 -25.73 11.63 8.56
CA LYS A 59 -25.24 10.25 8.51
C LYS A 59 -24.06 10.16 7.54
N ILE A 60 -23.00 9.48 7.96
CA ILE A 60 -21.91 9.12 7.06
C ILE A 60 -22.36 7.86 6.32
N LEU A 61 -22.53 7.98 5.01
CA LEU A 61 -22.82 6.84 4.18
C LEU A 61 -21.50 6.09 4.01
N ASN A 62 -21.47 4.85 4.48
CA ASN A 62 -20.28 4.00 4.43
C ASN A 62 -19.64 4.12 3.04
N THR A 63 -18.39 4.57 3.04
CA THR A 63 -17.53 4.59 1.87
C THR A 63 -17.61 3.22 1.22
N GLU A 64 -17.78 3.18 -0.11
CA GLU A 64 -17.63 1.96 -0.92
C GLU A 64 -16.57 1.09 -0.26
N THR A 65 -16.98 -0.08 0.21
CA THR A 65 -16.07 -0.97 0.93
C THR A 65 -14.92 -1.21 -0.01
N LEU A 66 -13.74 -0.67 0.30
CA LEU A 66 -12.54 -0.89 -0.50
C LEU A 66 -12.30 -2.40 -0.48
N ILE A 67 -12.73 -3.06 -1.54
CA ILE A 67 -12.50 -4.47 -1.73
C ILE A 67 -10.99 -4.60 -1.95
N PRO A 68 -10.27 -5.38 -1.13
CA PRO A 68 -8.85 -5.60 -1.33
C PRO A 68 -8.65 -6.35 -2.65
N THR A 69 -8.36 -5.62 -3.72
CA THR A 69 -8.03 -6.22 -5.02
C THR A 69 -6.53 -6.50 -5.04
N LYS A 70 -6.16 -7.75 -4.77
CA LYS A 70 -4.88 -8.25 -5.27
C LYS A 70 -5.06 -8.42 -6.78
N GLU A 71 -4.28 -7.68 -7.59
CA GLU A 71 -4.41 -7.68 -9.06
C GLU A 71 -4.20 -9.06 -9.67
N MET A 72 -3.35 -9.89 -9.06
CA MET A 72 -3.16 -11.30 -9.46
C MET A 72 -3.16 -12.23 -8.25
N LEU A 73 -4.11 -13.19 -8.25
CA LEU A 73 -4.15 -14.29 -7.28
C LEU A 73 -3.32 -15.45 -7.82
N THR A 74 -2.56 -16.09 -6.95
CA THR A 74 -1.93 -17.39 -7.25
C THR A 74 -3.01 -18.47 -7.34
N GLU A 75 -2.73 -19.59 -8.02
CA GLU A 75 -3.67 -20.73 -8.12
C GLU A 75 -4.15 -21.21 -6.75
N ARG A 76 -3.26 -21.26 -5.76
CA ARG A 76 -3.59 -21.64 -4.37
C ARG A 76 -4.55 -20.66 -3.72
N GLU A 77 -4.37 -19.36 -3.92
CA GLU A 77 -5.25 -18.34 -3.36
C GLU A 77 -6.61 -18.32 -4.05
N TYR A 78 -6.64 -18.59 -5.36
CA TYR A 78 -7.88 -18.73 -6.11
C TYR A 78 -8.69 -19.96 -5.63
N ALA A 79 -8.03 -21.11 -5.45
CA ALA A 79 -8.67 -22.32 -4.93
C ALA A 79 -9.26 -22.11 -3.53
N GLU A 80 -8.53 -21.42 -2.64
CA GLU A 80 -9.03 -21.11 -1.29
C GLU A 80 -10.19 -20.10 -1.31
N LEU A 81 -10.19 -19.17 -2.26
CA LEU A 81 -11.28 -18.21 -2.46
C LEU A 81 -12.54 -18.93 -2.98
N GLU A 82 -12.40 -19.82 -3.95
CA GLU A 82 -13.52 -20.60 -4.49
C GLU A 82 -14.08 -21.55 -3.43
N ARG A 83 -13.21 -22.20 -2.66
CA ARG A 83 -13.59 -22.99 -1.49
C ARG A 83 -14.47 -22.19 -0.53
N LYS A 84 -14.03 -21.00 -0.10
CA LYS A 84 -14.81 -20.12 0.80
C LYS A 84 -16.14 -19.71 0.20
N ARG A 85 -16.16 -19.43 -1.11
CA ARG A 85 -17.36 -19.08 -1.85
C ARG A 85 -18.40 -20.20 -1.83
N SER A 86 -18.01 -21.45 -2.10
CA SER A 86 -18.95 -22.58 -2.08
C SER A 86 -19.69 -22.70 -0.74
N TYR A 87 -18.99 -22.49 0.37
CA TYR A 87 -19.59 -22.50 1.70
C TYR A 87 -20.54 -21.32 1.94
N VAL A 88 -20.13 -20.10 1.57
CA VAL A 88 -20.94 -18.90 1.79
C VAL A 88 -22.18 -18.88 0.90
N ASP A 89 -22.05 -19.25 -0.37
CA ASP A 89 -23.15 -19.30 -1.34
C ASP A 89 -24.22 -20.31 -0.88
N HIS A 90 -23.81 -21.48 -0.40
CA HIS A 90 -24.73 -22.49 0.13
C HIS A 90 -25.55 -21.97 1.33
N VAL A 91 -24.87 -21.35 2.30
CA VAL A 91 -25.52 -20.81 3.50
C VAL A 91 -26.46 -19.65 3.16
N LEU A 92 -26.08 -18.78 2.23
CA LEU A 92 -26.93 -17.66 1.81
C LEU A 92 -28.16 -18.10 1.02
N ALA A 93 -28.08 -19.23 0.31
CA ALA A 93 -29.19 -19.78 -0.46
C ALA A 93 -30.20 -20.56 0.40
N HIS A 94 -29.74 -21.26 1.44
CA HIS A 94 -30.57 -22.21 2.22
C HIS A 94 -30.95 -21.71 3.61
N SER A 95 -30.26 -20.69 4.12
CA SER A 95 -30.61 -20.03 5.38
C SER A 95 -31.09 -18.64 5.05
N SER A 96 -32.10 -18.12 5.75
CA SER A 96 -32.74 -16.79 5.57
C SER A 96 -31.80 -15.58 5.78
N GLY A 97 -30.49 -15.72 5.54
CA GLY A 97 -29.46 -14.72 5.72
C GLY A 97 -28.71 -14.83 7.04
N GLU A 98 -29.04 -15.76 7.93
CA GLU A 98 -28.43 -15.91 9.25
C GLU A 98 -27.53 -17.15 9.34
N PRO A 99 -26.20 -17.00 9.23
CA PRO A 99 -25.23 -18.10 9.24
C PRO A 99 -25.00 -18.70 10.64
N THR A 100 -25.87 -18.39 11.60
CA THR A 100 -25.66 -18.66 13.03
C THR A 100 -26.57 -19.75 13.58
N SER A 101 -27.59 -20.19 12.83
CA SER A 101 -28.39 -21.37 13.23
C SER A 101 -27.51 -22.62 13.17
N GLN A 102 -27.77 -23.56 14.09
CA GLN A 102 -27.02 -24.82 14.12
C GLN A 102 -27.43 -25.71 12.94
N ASP A 103 -28.73 -25.75 12.66
CA ASP A 103 -29.31 -26.54 11.57
C ASP A 103 -28.72 -26.20 10.20
N ALA A 104 -28.61 -24.90 9.86
CA ALA A 104 -28.04 -24.49 8.59
C ALA A 104 -26.55 -24.81 8.45
N TYR A 105 -25.83 -24.88 9.56
CA TYR A 105 -24.43 -25.28 9.57
C TYR A 105 -24.29 -26.79 9.38
N ASP A 106 -25.14 -27.59 10.03
CA ASP A 106 -25.14 -29.04 9.91
C ASP A 106 -25.56 -29.48 8.50
N ASP A 107 -26.57 -28.83 7.92
CA ASP A 107 -27.00 -29.03 6.52
C ASP A 107 -25.87 -28.75 5.52
N MET A 108 -25.15 -27.64 5.73
CA MET A 108 -24.01 -27.27 4.88
C MET A 108 -22.87 -28.30 4.98
N LEU A 109 -22.56 -28.81 6.19
CA LEU A 109 -21.52 -29.81 6.40
C LEU A 109 -21.86 -31.17 5.78
N ALA A 110 -23.14 -31.49 5.61
CA ALA A 110 -23.54 -32.72 4.95
C ALA A 110 -23.26 -32.70 3.44
N VAL A 111 -23.30 -31.53 2.82
CA VAL A 111 -23.26 -31.38 1.35
C VAL A 111 -21.90 -30.92 0.85
N ILE A 112 -21.41 -29.79 1.34
CA ILE A 112 -20.28 -29.09 0.71
C ILE A 112 -18.96 -29.85 0.80
N PRO A 113 -18.53 -30.36 1.98
CA PRO A 113 -17.22 -31.04 2.09
C PRO A 113 -17.07 -32.20 1.11
N SER A 114 -18.14 -32.98 0.92
CA SER A 114 -18.19 -34.08 -0.05
C SER A 114 -18.18 -33.61 -1.50
N GLN A 115 -18.87 -32.50 -1.79
CA GLN A 115 -18.97 -31.95 -3.14
C GLN A 115 -17.65 -31.37 -3.65
N ILE A 116 -16.90 -30.68 -2.79
CA ILE A 116 -15.63 -30.02 -3.16
C ILE A 116 -14.39 -30.80 -2.71
N GLY A 117 -14.55 -31.97 -2.07
CA GLY A 117 -13.45 -32.79 -1.58
C GLY A 117 -12.66 -32.14 -0.43
N ASP A 118 -13.31 -31.31 0.39
CA ASP A 118 -12.66 -30.58 1.48
C ASP A 118 -12.54 -31.43 2.74
N LEU A 119 -11.31 -31.82 3.06
CA LEU A 119 -10.98 -32.61 4.25
C LEU A 119 -11.00 -31.79 5.55
N SER A 120 -11.06 -30.46 5.48
CA SER A 120 -10.95 -29.58 6.64
C SER A 120 -12.01 -28.47 6.61
N PRO A 121 -13.30 -28.81 6.75
CA PRO A 121 -14.39 -27.83 6.71
C PRO A 121 -14.24 -26.74 7.78
N PRO A 122 -14.74 -25.52 7.52
CA PRO A 122 -14.63 -24.41 8.45
C PRO A 122 -15.50 -24.62 9.67
N SER A 123 -15.07 -24.11 10.83
CA SER A 123 -15.93 -24.02 12.00
C SER A 123 -17.07 -23.01 11.79
N LYS A 124 -18.16 -23.17 12.54
CA LYS A 124 -19.31 -22.24 12.53
C LYS A 124 -18.90 -20.78 12.74
N SER A 125 -17.98 -20.52 13.67
CA SER A 125 -17.47 -19.16 13.93
C SER A 125 -16.64 -18.60 12.76
N THR A 126 -15.90 -19.46 12.07
CA THR A 126 -15.15 -19.10 10.87
C THR A 126 -16.08 -18.76 9.72
N LEU A 127 -17.11 -19.57 9.52
CA LEU A 127 -18.13 -19.36 8.49
C LEU A 127 -18.93 -18.07 8.72
N ALA A 128 -19.38 -17.82 9.96
CA ALA A 128 -20.07 -16.58 10.32
C ALA A 128 -19.20 -15.34 10.03
N ARG A 129 -17.88 -15.43 10.27
CA ARG A 129 -16.92 -14.37 9.92
C ARG A 129 -16.82 -14.16 8.41
N TRP A 130 -16.79 -15.24 7.63
CA TRP A 130 -16.76 -15.16 6.15
C TRP A 130 -18.02 -14.52 5.59
N VAL A 131 -19.20 -14.96 6.04
CA VAL A 131 -20.50 -14.40 5.60
C VAL A 131 -20.60 -12.92 5.97
N LYS A 132 -20.21 -12.54 7.19
CA LYS A 132 -20.17 -11.13 7.61
C LYS A 132 -19.22 -10.30 6.72
N GLY A 133 -18.03 -10.83 6.45
CA GLY A 133 -17.04 -10.18 5.59
C GLY A 133 -17.55 -9.98 4.16
N TYR A 134 -18.17 -11.01 3.60
CA TYR A 134 -18.77 -11.00 2.26
C TYR A 134 -19.91 -9.97 2.15
N LYS A 135 -20.86 -9.97 3.09
CA LYS A 135 -21.95 -8.97 3.14
C LYS A 135 -21.41 -7.55 3.29
N THR A 136 -20.44 -7.34 4.16
CA THR A 136 -19.83 -6.02 4.39
C THR A 136 -19.13 -5.50 3.12
N ALA A 137 -18.56 -6.40 2.31
CA ALA A 137 -17.90 -6.09 1.05
C ALA A 137 -18.86 -6.02 -0.16
N GLY A 138 -20.17 -5.92 0.06
CA GLY A 138 -21.15 -5.81 -1.02
C GLY A 138 -21.35 -7.10 -1.82
N SER A 139 -21.15 -8.27 -1.19
CA SER A 139 -21.29 -9.58 -1.82
C SER A 139 -20.32 -9.82 -2.99
N HIS A 140 -19.12 -9.26 -2.91
CA HIS A 140 -18.09 -9.46 -3.92
C HIS A 140 -17.14 -10.61 -3.56
N ILE A 141 -16.76 -11.44 -4.53
CA ILE A 141 -15.92 -12.63 -4.33
C ILE A 141 -14.53 -12.31 -3.75
N MET A 142 -13.96 -11.16 -4.14
CA MET A 142 -12.67 -10.67 -3.61
C MET A 142 -12.74 -10.29 -2.11
N ALA A 143 -13.91 -10.36 -1.47
CA ALA A 143 -14.00 -10.29 -0.01
C ALA A 143 -13.21 -11.41 0.69
N PHE A 144 -13.04 -12.56 0.02
CA PHE A 144 -12.29 -13.72 0.51
C PHE A 144 -10.81 -13.70 0.16
N ALA A 145 -10.39 -12.77 -0.71
CA ALA A 145 -9.01 -12.65 -1.13
C ALA A 145 -8.12 -12.43 0.11
N PRO A 146 -6.90 -13.02 0.12
CA PRO A 146 -5.96 -12.77 1.19
C PRO A 146 -5.71 -11.26 1.24
N ARG A 147 -6.09 -10.66 2.36
CA ARG A 147 -5.72 -9.28 2.61
C ARG A 147 -4.21 -9.28 2.72
N LYS A 148 -3.52 -8.45 1.93
CA LYS A 148 -2.21 -7.97 2.35
C LYS A 148 -2.47 -7.45 3.77
N THR A 149 -1.89 -8.10 4.78
CA THR A 149 -1.75 -7.46 6.09
C THR A 149 -1.12 -6.13 5.75
N GLY A 150 -1.90 -5.05 5.80
CA GLY A 150 -1.37 -3.73 5.53
C GLY A 150 -0.17 -3.50 6.44
N PRO A 151 0.71 -2.54 6.13
CA PRO A 151 1.74 -2.10 7.05
C PRO A 151 1.04 -1.50 8.28
N ASN A 152 0.62 -2.34 9.22
CA ASN A 152 -0.22 -1.94 10.34
C ASN A 152 -0.01 -2.85 11.55
N ARG A 153 1.24 -3.27 11.77
CA ARG A 153 1.76 -3.00 13.10
C ARG A 153 2.25 -1.56 13.03
N LYS A 154 1.54 -0.62 13.67
CA LYS A 154 2.13 0.66 14.04
C LYS A 154 3.54 0.35 14.53
N SER A 155 4.56 1.01 13.97
CA SER A 155 5.94 0.80 14.37
C SER A 155 5.98 0.73 15.89
N ARG A 156 6.56 -0.36 16.43
CA ARG A 156 6.71 -0.51 17.89
C ARG A 156 7.76 0.46 18.43
N VAL A 157 8.43 1.18 17.53
CA VAL A 157 9.40 2.22 17.82
C VAL A 157 8.64 3.50 18.21
N PRO A 158 8.97 4.12 19.36
CA PRO A 158 8.41 5.42 19.71
C PRO A 158 8.69 6.46 18.62
N LEU A 159 7.73 7.35 18.35
CA LEU A 159 7.86 8.41 17.33
C LEU A 159 9.14 9.22 17.50
N SER A 160 9.46 9.61 18.74
CA SER A 160 10.69 10.36 19.04
C SER A 160 11.98 9.63 18.68
N ARG A 161 11.97 8.29 18.55
CA ARG A 161 13.13 7.53 18.10
C ARG A 161 13.17 7.38 16.59
N LEU A 162 11.99 7.41 15.94
CA LEU A 162 11.92 7.48 14.48
C LEU A 162 12.45 8.81 13.97
N ASP A 163 12.11 9.91 14.65
CA ASP A 163 12.64 11.25 14.31
C ASP A 163 14.17 11.27 14.38
N ASP A 164 14.77 10.80 15.49
CA ASP A 164 16.22 10.67 15.62
C ASP A 164 16.86 9.80 14.49
N ILE A 165 16.17 8.72 14.09
CA ILE A 165 16.65 7.84 13.00
C ILE A 165 16.60 8.59 11.67
N TYR A 166 15.49 9.24 11.35
CA TYR A 166 15.30 9.94 10.08
C TYR A 166 16.24 11.14 9.95
N ASP A 167 16.43 11.91 11.03
CA ASP A 167 17.40 12.99 11.08
C ASP A 167 18.81 12.48 10.80
N ALA A 168 19.20 11.37 11.45
CA ALA A 168 20.50 10.75 11.19
C ALA A 168 20.64 10.22 9.75
N LEU A 169 19.57 9.70 9.14
CA LEU A 169 19.59 9.29 7.74
C LEU A 169 19.80 10.49 6.80
N HIS A 170 19.09 11.59 6.99
CA HIS A 170 19.24 12.80 6.18
C HIS A 170 20.61 13.44 6.34
N LEU A 171 21.10 13.52 7.58
CA LEU A 171 22.39 14.14 7.88
C LEU A 171 23.58 13.29 7.42
N ASP A 172 23.51 11.96 7.58
CA ASP A 172 24.67 11.09 7.45
C ASP A 172 24.59 10.01 6.39
N TYR A 173 23.39 9.55 6.01
CA TYR A 173 23.23 8.47 5.04
C TYR A 173 22.91 8.95 3.63
N LEU A 174 22.05 9.96 3.48
CA LEU A 174 21.56 10.47 2.20
C LEU A 174 22.47 11.57 1.62
N LYS A 175 23.75 11.23 1.42
CA LYS A 175 24.75 12.13 0.83
C LYS A 175 25.84 11.34 0.08
N ARG A 176 26.61 11.99 -0.79
CA ARG A 176 27.71 11.35 -1.55
C ARG A 176 28.76 10.65 -0.69
N ASN A 177 29.17 11.27 0.41
CA ASN A 177 30.11 10.70 1.38
C ASN A 177 29.34 10.16 2.58
N ASN A 178 28.52 9.14 2.35
CA ASN A 178 27.63 8.61 3.37
C ASN A 178 28.36 7.77 4.41
N LYS A 179 27.82 7.78 5.63
CA LYS A 179 28.18 6.81 6.66
C LYS A 179 27.45 5.49 6.40
N PHE A 180 28.06 4.38 6.82
CA PHE A 180 27.35 3.09 6.84
C PHE A 180 26.22 3.11 7.88
N LEU A 181 25.08 2.48 7.55
CA LEU A 181 23.94 2.34 8.47
C LEU A 181 24.33 1.68 9.81
N SER A 182 25.31 0.77 9.80
CA SER A 182 25.84 0.16 11.02
C SER A 182 26.53 1.16 11.94
N THR A 183 27.21 2.16 11.36
CA THR A 183 27.88 3.22 12.11
C THR A 183 26.86 4.17 12.70
N ILE A 184 25.88 4.59 11.88
CA ILE A 184 24.75 5.44 12.32
C ILE A 184 24.01 4.79 13.49
N TYR A 185 23.69 3.50 13.39
CA TYR A 185 23.02 2.77 14.47
C TYR A 185 23.83 2.80 15.78
N LYS A 186 25.15 2.58 15.71
CA LYS A 186 26.02 2.59 16.90
C LYS A 186 26.10 3.97 17.54
N GLU A 187 26.18 5.03 16.73
CA GLU A 187 26.22 6.41 17.22
C GLU A 187 24.90 6.77 17.92
N LEU A 188 23.76 6.46 17.30
CA LEU A 188 22.43 6.63 17.91
C LEU A 188 22.27 5.81 19.19
N GLU A 189 22.65 4.53 19.17
CA GLU A 189 22.59 3.66 20.35
C GLU A 189 23.43 4.20 21.50
N SER A 190 24.65 4.67 21.21
CA SER A 190 25.52 5.29 22.20
C SER A 190 24.92 6.57 22.76
N GLY A 191 24.35 7.42 21.91
CA GLY A 191 23.67 8.66 22.33
C GLY A 191 22.45 8.39 23.20
N TRP A 192 21.63 7.40 22.85
CA TRP A 192 20.47 7.01 23.65
C TRP A 192 20.87 6.42 25.01
N LYS A 193 21.88 5.56 25.04
CA LYS A 193 22.42 5.02 26.30
C LYS A 193 23.01 6.09 27.20
N HIS A 194 23.77 7.04 26.63
CA HIS A 194 24.33 8.15 27.38
C HIS A 194 23.24 9.03 28.03
N ASN A 195 22.12 9.21 27.34
CA ASN A 195 20.97 9.96 27.84
C ASN A 195 19.99 9.11 28.70
N ASN A 196 20.39 7.90 29.13
CA ASN A 196 19.55 6.97 29.91
C ASN A 196 18.20 6.62 29.25
N ILE A 197 18.13 6.64 27.92
CA ILE A 197 16.93 6.25 27.17
C ILE A 197 16.95 4.73 27.01
N SER A 198 15.92 4.04 27.50
CA SER A 198 15.85 2.57 27.49
C SER A 198 14.96 1.99 26.40
N ASN A 199 14.07 2.79 25.81
CA ASN A 199 13.08 2.35 24.81
C ASN A 199 13.49 2.70 23.37
N PHE A 200 14.69 2.27 22.96
CA PHE A 200 15.17 2.43 21.59
C PHE A 200 15.14 1.11 20.81
N PRO A 201 15.04 1.16 19.48
CA PRO A 201 14.94 -0.06 18.68
C PRO A 201 16.23 -0.89 18.74
N CYS A 202 16.06 -2.21 18.82
CA CYS A 202 17.16 -3.11 18.55
C CYS A 202 17.59 -3.02 17.07
N ARG A 203 18.81 -3.47 16.78
CA ARG A 203 19.44 -3.36 15.46
C ARG A 203 18.56 -3.86 14.31
N SER A 204 17.91 -5.02 14.48
CA SER A 204 17.02 -5.57 13.45
C SER A 204 15.79 -4.71 13.20
N THR A 205 15.25 -4.07 14.24
CA THR A 205 14.09 -3.17 14.11
C THR A 205 14.52 -1.87 13.43
N PHE A 206 15.68 -1.32 13.78
CA PHE A 206 16.25 -0.16 13.08
C PHE A 206 16.32 -0.38 11.57
N TYR A 207 16.94 -1.48 11.10
CA TYR A 207 17.03 -1.75 9.66
C TYR A 207 15.66 -1.90 8.99
N LYS A 208 14.68 -2.52 9.67
CA LYS A 208 13.32 -2.65 9.15
C LYS A 208 12.66 -1.28 8.94
N GLU A 209 12.79 -0.37 9.91
CA GLU A 209 12.25 0.98 9.78
C GLU A 209 12.97 1.77 8.68
N VAL A 210 14.31 1.67 8.61
CA VAL A 210 15.12 2.33 7.58
C VAL A 210 14.70 1.87 6.18
N TYR A 211 14.59 0.56 5.93
CA TYR A 211 14.20 0.05 4.62
C TYR A 211 12.72 0.29 4.27
N ALA A 212 11.86 0.45 5.28
CA ALA A 212 10.48 0.85 5.05
C ALA A 212 10.35 2.35 4.72
N TYR A 213 11.28 3.16 5.21
CA TYR A 213 11.32 4.61 5.00
C TYR A 213 11.99 5.01 3.69
N LEU A 214 13.09 4.33 3.32
CA LEU A 214 13.91 4.71 2.18
C LEU A 214 13.36 4.17 0.85
N GLU A 215 13.26 5.06 -0.13
CA GLU A 215 13.05 4.69 -1.53
C GLU A 215 14.40 4.51 -2.25
N GLU A 216 14.56 3.43 -3.02
CA GLU A 216 15.83 3.08 -3.66
C GLU A 216 16.32 4.18 -4.63
N GLY A 217 15.41 4.75 -5.43
CA GLY A 217 15.72 5.85 -6.35
C GLY A 217 16.25 7.08 -5.63
N GLU A 218 15.66 7.46 -4.50
CA GLU A 218 16.11 8.58 -3.67
C GLU A 218 17.49 8.34 -3.08
N VAL A 219 17.76 7.13 -2.59
CA VAL A 219 19.08 6.75 -2.06
C VAL A 219 20.15 6.86 -3.16
N ILE A 220 19.87 6.37 -4.37
CA ILE A 220 20.80 6.46 -5.50
C ILE A 220 21.00 7.92 -5.90
N ALA A 221 19.94 8.71 -5.97
CA ALA A 221 20.03 10.13 -6.31
C ALA A 221 20.90 10.89 -5.30
N ALA A 222 20.72 10.65 -4.01
CA ALA A 222 21.48 11.30 -2.95
C ALA A 222 22.96 10.88 -2.90
N THR A 223 23.25 9.59 -3.15
CA THR A 223 24.60 9.03 -3.03
C THR A 223 25.42 9.10 -4.32
N LYS A 224 24.79 8.90 -5.48
CA LYS A 224 25.45 8.80 -6.80
C LYS A 224 25.04 9.92 -7.75
N GLY A 225 24.00 10.68 -7.44
CA GLY A 225 23.48 11.78 -8.24
C GLY A 225 22.31 11.39 -9.14
N GLN A 226 21.56 12.40 -9.59
CA GLN A 226 20.31 12.20 -10.34
C GLN A 226 20.48 11.39 -11.63
N SER A 227 21.59 11.57 -12.35
CA SER A 227 21.86 10.83 -13.59
C SER A 227 21.95 9.32 -13.35
N ALA A 228 22.55 8.90 -12.23
CA ALA A 228 22.65 7.49 -11.87
C ALA A 228 21.27 6.92 -11.46
N ALA A 229 20.45 7.71 -10.76
CA ALA A 229 19.08 7.33 -10.41
C ALA A 229 18.22 7.13 -11.67
N ASN A 230 18.21 8.12 -12.58
CA ASN A 230 17.47 8.01 -13.84
C ASN A 230 17.90 6.81 -14.68
N LYS A 231 19.21 6.48 -14.70
CA LYS A 231 19.72 5.30 -15.39
C LYS A 231 19.21 4.01 -14.73
N HIS A 232 19.19 3.96 -13.40
CA HIS A 232 18.67 2.82 -12.64
C HIS A 232 17.17 2.60 -12.92
N ASP A 233 16.38 3.67 -12.85
CA ASP A 233 14.93 3.59 -13.06
C ASP A 233 14.59 3.17 -14.49
N ARG A 234 15.34 3.66 -15.49
CA ARG A 234 15.19 3.23 -16.89
C ARG A 234 15.43 1.73 -17.05
N LEU A 235 16.45 1.17 -16.40
CA LEU A 235 16.73 -0.27 -16.43
C LEU A 235 15.62 -1.10 -15.76
N ALA A 236 14.95 -0.55 -14.75
CA ALA A 236 13.85 -1.23 -14.06
C ALA A 236 12.55 -1.24 -14.87
N ILE A 237 12.32 -0.22 -15.71
CA ILE A 237 11.07 -0.02 -16.47
C ILE A 237 11.15 -0.65 -17.87
N ASP A 238 12.28 -0.52 -18.56
CA ASP A 238 12.40 -0.91 -19.97
C ASP A 238 12.78 -2.39 -20.12
N GLN A 239 11.79 -3.28 -20.01
CA GLN A 239 11.87 -4.59 -20.67
C GLN A 239 11.19 -4.49 -22.03
N TYR A 240 11.97 -4.47 -23.10
CA TYR A 240 11.42 -4.48 -24.45
C TYR A 240 10.83 -5.85 -24.76
N LEU A 241 9.53 -5.88 -25.05
CA LEU A 241 8.88 -7.05 -25.64
C LEU A 241 9.06 -6.97 -27.16
N VAL A 242 10.05 -7.70 -27.68
CA VAL A 242 10.34 -7.77 -29.12
C VAL A 242 9.80 -9.10 -29.66
N THR A 243 9.03 -9.06 -30.74
CA THR A 243 8.33 -10.23 -31.29
C THR A 243 8.95 -10.78 -32.58
N SER A 244 9.81 -10.01 -33.23
CA SER A 244 10.45 -10.38 -34.49
C SER A 244 11.90 -9.88 -34.60
N ILE A 245 12.70 -10.58 -35.42
CA ILE A 245 14.10 -10.23 -35.67
C ILE A 245 14.14 -8.89 -36.42
N LEU A 246 15.06 -7.98 -36.02
CA LEU A 246 15.21 -6.60 -36.52
C LEU A 246 14.09 -5.62 -36.17
N GLU A 247 13.12 -5.99 -35.36
CA GLU A 247 12.10 -5.05 -34.85
C GLU A 247 12.69 -3.93 -33.98
N ARG A 248 13.83 -4.21 -33.35
CA ARG A 248 14.68 -3.22 -32.69
C ARG A 248 16.14 -3.50 -33.02
N VAL A 249 16.86 -2.45 -33.43
CA VAL A 249 18.31 -2.47 -33.64
C VAL A 249 18.90 -1.39 -32.76
N GLU A 250 19.74 -1.80 -31.80
CA GLU A 250 20.49 -0.89 -30.94
C GLU A 250 21.90 -0.74 -31.51
N ILE A 251 22.33 0.51 -31.70
CA ILE A 251 23.68 0.85 -32.14
C ILE A 251 24.40 1.41 -30.93
N ASP A 252 25.38 0.65 -30.44
CA ASP A 252 26.23 1.06 -29.33
C ASP A 252 27.61 1.46 -29.86
N SER A 253 28.08 2.62 -29.42
CA SER A 253 29.47 3.04 -29.65
C SER A 253 30.38 2.51 -28.54
N ALA A 254 31.57 2.02 -28.91
CA ALA A 254 32.57 1.52 -27.99
C ALA A 254 33.85 2.36 -28.05
N TYR A 255 34.32 2.77 -26.87
CA TYR A 255 35.67 3.31 -26.70
C TYR A 255 36.62 2.17 -26.41
N ILE A 256 37.50 1.88 -27.38
CA ILE A 256 38.55 0.89 -27.19
C ILE A 256 39.80 1.64 -26.76
N ASN A 257 40.33 1.28 -25.59
CA ASN A 257 41.52 1.92 -25.04
C ASN A 257 42.81 1.38 -25.70
N ILE A 258 42.83 1.41 -27.04
CA ILE A 258 43.97 1.07 -27.89
C ILE A 258 44.35 2.33 -28.66
N GLY A 259 45.63 2.65 -28.65
CA GLY A 259 46.18 3.76 -29.41
C GLY A 259 46.27 3.45 -30.90
N LEU A 260 45.72 4.33 -31.72
CA LEU A 260 45.88 4.30 -33.16
C LEU A 260 47.15 5.05 -33.57
N TYR A 261 47.89 4.47 -34.48
CA TYR A 261 49.05 5.08 -35.11
C TYR A 261 48.81 5.11 -36.62
N ASP A 262 49.24 6.17 -37.29
CA ASP A 262 49.31 6.17 -38.76
C ASP A 262 50.50 5.33 -39.25
N ASP A 263 50.59 5.17 -40.57
CA ASP A 263 51.66 4.42 -41.22
C ASP A 263 53.05 5.08 -41.01
N ASP A 264 53.08 6.38 -40.70
CA ASP A 264 54.29 7.14 -40.39
C ASP A 264 54.68 7.06 -38.89
N GLY A 265 53.90 6.36 -38.07
CA GLY A 265 54.14 6.15 -36.64
C GLY A 265 53.68 7.30 -35.74
N ASN A 266 52.89 8.25 -36.24
CA ASN A 266 52.30 9.32 -35.44
C ASN A 266 51.07 8.80 -34.68
N TYR A 267 50.96 9.17 -33.40
CA TYR A 267 49.82 8.81 -32.57
C TYR A 267 48.57 9.63 -32.94
N LEU A 268 47.51 8.94 -33.34
CA LEU A 268 46.25 9.53 -33.80
C LEU A 268 45.20 9.65 -32.69
N GLY A 269 45.37 8.95 -31.57
CA GLY A 269 44.41 8.91 -30.46
C GLY A 269 43.81 7.53 -30.21
N PRO A 270 42.85 7.43 -29.29
CA PRO A 270 42.18 6.17 -28.97
C PRO A 270 41.18 5.75 -30.06
N ALA A 271 41.02 4.44 -30.26
CA ALA A 271 40.03 3.90 -31.19
C ALA A 271 38.60 4.08 -30.68
N ILE A 272 37.73 4.64 -31.54
CA ILE A 272 36.29 4.77 -31.30
C ILE A 272 35.57 3.97 -32.38
N LEU A 273 34.78 2.98 -31.98
CA LEU A 273 33.86 2.27 -32.87
C LEU A 273 32.47 2.88 -32.68
N THR A 274 31.86 3.36 -33.77
CA THR A 274 30.53 3.98 -33.78
C THR A 274 29.58 3.20 -34.66
#